data_AF-D4TWW9-F1
#
_entry.id   AF-D4TWW9-F1
#
_cell.length_a   1.000
_cell.length_b   1.000
_cell.length_c   1.000
_cell.angle_alpha   90.00
_cell.angle_beta   90.00
_cell.angle_gamma   90.00
#
_symmetry.space_group_name_H-M   'P 1'
#
loop_
_entity.id
_entity.type
_entity.pdbx_description
1 polymer ?
#
loop_
_entity_poly.entity_id
_entity_poly.type
_entity_poly.pdbx_seq_one_letter_code
_entity_poly.pdbx_strand_id
1 'polypeptide(L)'
;MLVRYTRQLATAALIVAAGLGMGACSAHPGAAVITNNGDYSIAEVDEAVSQIAAVTGGQSSIGAYQVRASLMNEPQLVAVADSVGISVTDEQVDQAIEQIATQTGAQVPVIGRGTRATVRSLLLNQQLSQVAQVNPGAVSAMNEAFEQARAAANARINPRFSQPTLGGGQAPTMPLFGDAVSGAKDDPTAALLGGSAQ
;
A
#
# COMPACT_ATOMS: atom_id res chain seq x y z
N MET A 1 -18.64 30.03 -62.57
CA MET A 1 -17.28 29.51 -62.87
C MET A 1 -16.40 29.98 -61.72
N LEU A 2 -15.74 29.17 -60.88
CA LEU A 2 -15.30 27.78 -60.96
C LEU A 2 -15.26 27.20 -59.52
N VAL A 3 -15.68 25.96 -59.36
CA VAL A 3 -15.54 25.11 -58.16
C VAL A 3 -14.12 24.52 -58.10
N ARG A 4 -13.57 24.31 -56.88
CA ARG A 4 -12.64 23.23 -56.41
C ARG A 4 -12.15 23.64 -55.00
N TYR A 5 -12.44 22.99 -53.86
CA TYR A 5 -12.47 21.59 -53.38
C TYR A 5 -11.10 20.90 -53.31
N THR A 6 -10.55 20.77 -52.09
CA THR A 6 -9.63 19.73 -51.57
C THR A 6 -9.26 20.09 -50.13
N ARG A 7 -9.02 19.21 -49.16
CA ARG A 7 -9.38 17.83 -48.82
C ARG A 7 -8.80 17.63 -47.41
N GLN A 8 -9.47 16.81 -46.60
CA GLN A 8 -9.04 16.41 -45.25
C GLN A 8 -7.62 15.85 -45.23
N LEU A 9 -6.89 16.08 -44.12
CA LEU A 9 -5.90 15.14 -43.61
C LEU A 9 -6.02 15.08 -42.08
N ALA A 10 -6.58 13.95 -41.64
CA ALA A 10 -6.43 13.42 -40.30
C ALA A 10 -4.96 13.10 -40.03
N THR A 11 -4.50 13.28 -38.80
CA THR A 11 -3.28 12.63 -38.33
C THR A 11 -3.53 12.10 -36.93
N ALA A 12 -3.95 10.84 -36.89
CA ALA A 12 -3.78 9.96 -35.75
C ALA A 12 -2.31 9.52 -35.70
N ALA A 13 -1.70 9.53 -34.52
CA ALA A 13 -0.46 8.81 -34.22
C ALA A 13 -0.56 8.36 -32.76
N LEU A 14 -1.07 7.16 -32.54
CA LEU A 14 -0.36 5.87 -32.47
C LEU A 14 0.21 5.59 -31.07
N ILE A 15 -0.53 4.70 -30.43
CA ILE A 15 -0.29 4.01 -29.17
C ILE A 15 1.09 3.34 -29.19
N VAL A 16 1.92 3.62 -28.19
CA VAL A 16 3.04 2.76 -27.82
C VAL A 16 2.64 2.03 -26.54
N ALA A 17 2.01 0.88 -26.73
CA ALA A 17 1.89 -0.14 -25.71
C ALA A 17 3.27 -0.79 -25.54
N ALA A 18 4.00 -0.39 -24.50
CA ALA A 18 5.19 -1.10 -24.08
C ALA A 18 4.76 -2.41 -23.41
N GLY A 19 5.05 -3.52 -24.08
CA GLY A 19 4.77 -4.86 -23.59
C GLY A 19 5.50 -5.17 -22.29
N LEU A 20 4.77 -5.71 -21.32
CA LEU A 20 5.34 -6.47 -20.22
C LEU A 20 5.15 -7.95 -20.53
N GLY A 21 6.28 -8.65 -20.56
CA GLY A 21 6.43 -10.00 -21.04
C GLY A 21 5.58 -11.04 -20.31
N MET A 22 5.36 -12.13 -21.03
CA MET A 22 4.80 -13.37 -20.52
C MET A 22 5.72 -13.96 -19.45
N GLY A 23 5.15 -14.26 -18.27
CA GLY A 23 5.83 -14.99 -17.21
C GLY A 23 4.97 -15.10 -15.96
N ALA A 24 4.39 -16.28 -15.75
CA ALA A 24 3.65 -16.77 -14.58
C ALA A 24 2.28 -16.14 -14.27
N CYS A 25 1.25 -16.99 -14.35
CA CYS A 25 -0.10 -16.75 -13.85
C CYS A 25 -0.08 -16.32 -12.37
N SER A 26 -0.13 -15.00 -12.14
CA SER A 26 -0.74 -14.44 -10.94
C SER A 26 -2.02 -13.77 -11.39
N ALA A 27 -3.13 -14.00 -10.69
CA ALA A 27 -4.48 -13.60 -11.10
C ALA A 27 -4.72 -12.07 -11.12
N HIS A 28 -3.65 -11.26 -11.13
CA HIS A 28 -3.70 -9.80 -11.16
C HIS A 28 -2.42 -9.18 -11.76
N PRO A 29 -2.29 -9.06 -13.10
CA PRO A 29 -1.13 -8.45 -13.72
C PRO A 29 -1.05 -6.97 -13.33
N GLY A 30 -0.03 -6.58 -12.57
CA GLY A 30 0.28 -5.16 -12.34
C GLY A 30 -0.13 -4.57 -10.99
N ALA A 31 -0.88 -5.28 -10.13
CA ALA A 31 -1.12 -4.81 -8.76
C ALA A 31 0.18 -4.86 -7.94
N ALA A 32 0.47 -3.78 -7.22
CA ALA A 32 1.51 -3.68 -6.22
C ALA A 32 0.98 -4.00 -4.82
N VAL A 33 -0.26 -3.62 -4.53
CA VAL A 33 -0.97 -3.90 -3.28
C VAL A 33 -2.40 -4.29 -3.62
N ILE A 34 -2.88 -5.38 -3.01
CA ILE A 34 -4.27 -5.82 -3.04
C ILE A 34 -4.81 -5.61 -1.62
N THR A 35 -5.97 -4.99 -1.48
CA THR A 35 -6.61 -4.75 -0.18
C THR A 35 -8.12 -4.97 -0.29
N ASN A 36 -8.81 -5.03 0.85
CA ASN A 36 -10.28 -5.03 0.86
C ASN A 36 -10.87 -3.71 0.28
N ASN A 37 -10.08 -2.62 0.25
CA ASN A 37 -10.45 -1.32 -0.32
C ASN A 37 -10.15 -1.22 -1.83
N GLY A 38 -9.70 -2.32 -2.43
CA GLY A 38 -9.35 -2.43 -3.85
C GLY A 38 -7.86 -2.57 -4.10
N ASP A 39 -7.54 -2.70 -5.38
CA ASP A 39 -6.19 -2.96 -5.86
C ASP A 39 -5.50 -1.67 -6.27
N TYR A 40 -4.21 -1.58 -5.97
CA TYR A 40 -3.32 -0.48 -6.32
C TYR A 40 -2.22 -1.01 -7.23
N SER A 41 -2.11 -0.44 -8.41
CA SER A 41 -1.07 -0.74 -9.40
C SER A 41 0.31 -0.22 -8.98
N ILE A 42 1.37 -0.70 -9.66
CA ILE A 42 2.71 -0.11 -9.51
C ILE A 42 2.69 1.39 -9.83
N ALA A 43 1.99 1.76 -10.91
CA ALA A 43 1.93 3.13 -11.37
C ALA A 43 1.29 4.04 -10.31
N GLU A 44 0.23 3.59 -9.65
CA GLU A 44 -0.39 4.34 -8.54
C GLU A 44 0.55 4.46 -7.31
N VAL A 45 1.39 3.46 -7.06
CA VAL A 45 2.41 3.54 -5.99
C VAL A 45 3.51 4.55 -6.35
N ASP A 46 4.03 4.50 -7.57
CA ASP A 46 5.07 5.43 -8.05
C ASP A 46 4.53 6.86 -8.17
N GLU A 47 3.29 7.01 -8.62
CA GLU A 47 2.57 8.28 -8.60
C GLU A 47 2.44 8.82 -7.18
N ALA A 48 2.08 7.99 -6.20
CA ALA A 48 1.98 8.41 -4.82
C ALA A 48 3.32 8.89 -4.25
N VAL A 49 4.42 8.20 -4.55
CA VAL A 49 5.77 8.66 -4.17
C VAL A 49 6.06 10.04 -4.79
N SER A 50 5.79 10.19 -6.09
CA SER A 50 6.04 11.45 -6.81
C SER A 50 5.18 12.61 -6.25
N GLN A 51 3.89 12.37 -6.00
CA GLN A 51 2.98 13.38 -5.46
C GLN A 51 3.36 13.77 -4.03
N ILE A 52 3.74 12.80 -3.19
CA ILE A 52 4.23 13.07 -1.83
C ILE A 52 5.51 13.89 -1.87
N ALA A 53 6.46 13.55 -2.76
CA ALA A 53 7.66 14.35 -2.95
C ALA A 53 7.31 15.77 -3.43
N ALA A 54 6.37 15.93 -4.35
CA ALA A 54 5.94 17.24 -4.84
C ALA A 54 5.35 18.12 -3.72
N VAL A 55 4.37 17.62 -2.96
CA VAL A 55 3.70 18.41 -1.90
C VAL A 55 4.65 18.74 -0.75
N THR A 56 5.66 17.90 -0.51
CA THR A 56 6.68 18.12 0.53
C THR A 56 7.88 18.92 0.04
N GLY A 57 7.87 19.47 -1.18
CA GLY A 57 9.03 20.19 -1.73
C GLY A 57 10.30 19.32 -1.84
N GLY A 58 10.14 18.00 -1.97
CA GLY A 58 11.22 17.01 -2.01
C GLY A 58 11.77 16.61 -0.64
N GLN A 59 11.19 17.09 0.47
CA GLN A 59 11.70 16.83 1.81
C GLN A 59 11.24 15.49 2.40
N SER A 60 10.24 14.83 1.81
CA SER A 60 9.76 13.53 2.27
C SER A 60 10.72 12.39 1.93
N SER A 61 10.93 11.48 2.88
CA SER A 61 11.65 10.22 2.70
C SER A 61 10.73 9.03 2.39
N ILE A 62 9.43 9.28 2.16
CA ILE A 62 8.45 8.24 1.85
C ILE A 62 8.72 7.70 0.44
N GLY A 63 9.26 6.48 0.38
CA GLY A 63 9.47 5.74 -0.86
C GLY A 63 8.36 4.70 -1.14
N ALA A 64 8.50 3.99 -2.25
CA ALA A 64 7.52 2.99 -2.70
C ALA A 64 7.29 1.87 -1.67
N TYR A 65 8.28 1.53 -0.85
CA TYR A 65 8.11 0.58 0.24
C TYR A 65 7.11 1.10 1.30
N GLN A 66 7.32 2.33 1.79
CA GLN A 66 6.45 2.96 2.77
C GLN A 66 5.03 3.15 2.23
N VAL A 67 4.88 3.61 0.97
CA VAL A 67 3.56 3.72 0.32
C VAL A 67 2.84 2.38 0.32
N ARG A 68 3.48 1.29 -0.12
CA ARG A 68 2.83 -0.04 -0.13
C ARG A 68 2.44 -0.52 1.26
N ALA A 69 3.28 -0.28 2.27
CA ALA A 69 2.97 -0.61 3.65
C ALA A 69 1.78 0.22 4.18
N SER A 70 1.74 1.51 3.89
CA SER A 70 0.61 2.39 4.25
C SER A 70 -0.69 1.98 3.59
N LEU A 71 -0.66 1.61 2.31
CA LEU A 71 -1.84 1.10 1.59
C LEU A 71 -2.32 -0.23 2.15
N MET A 72 -1.39 -1.16 2.43
CA MET A 72 -1.71 -2.46 3.02
C MET A 72 -2.38 -2.32 4.40
N ASN A 73 -1.88 -1.40 5.23
CA ASN A 73 -2.31 -1.27 6.61
C ASN A 73 -3.50 -0.31 6.81
N GLU A 74 -3.85 0.50 5.80
CA GLU A 74 -4.94 1.48 5.91
C GLU A 74 -6.25 0.87 6.49
N PRO A 75 -6.77 -0.28 5.99
CA PRO A 75 -8.03 -0.81 6.51
C PRO A 75 -7.92 -1.24 7.98
N GLN A 76 -6.75 -1.69 8.41
CA GLN A 76 -6.51 -2.10 9.79
C GLN A 76 -6.45 -0.88 10.70
N LEU A 77 -5.80 0.21 10.25
CA LEU A 77 -5.75 1.47 10.99
C LEU A 77 -7.12 2.12 11.11
N VAL A 78 -7.97 2.00 10.09
CA VAL A 78 -9.38 2.46 10.16
C VAL A 78 -10.13 1.66 11.23
N ALA A 79 -10.01 0.33 11.26
CA ALA A 79 -10.68 -0.49 12.27
C ALA A 79 -10.21 -0.19 13.71
N VAL A 80 -8.92 0.11 13.90
CA VAL A 80 -8.39 0.54 15.21
C VAL A 80 -8.90 1.94 15.58
N ALA A 81 -8.97 2.84 14.61
CA ALA A 81 -9.52 4.18 14.81
C ALA A 81 -10.99 4.14 15.24
N ASP A 82 -11.79 3.31 14.57
CA ASP A 82 -13.19 3.09 14.91
C ASP A 82 -13.35 2.55 16.34
N SER A 83 -12.45 1.69 16.82
CA SER A 83 -12.52 1.12 18.18
C SER A 83 -12.28 2.14 19.29
N VAL A 84 -11.58 3.24 18.98
CA VAL A 84 -11.35 4.36 19.91
C VAL A 84 -12.14 5.62 19.54
N GLY A 85 -13.09 5.50 18.62
CA GLY A 85 -14.02 6.57 18.24
C GLY A 85 -13.39 7.72 17.46
N ILE A 86 -12.28 7.49 16.76
CA ILE A 86 -11.67 8.49 15.87
C ILE A 86 -11.88 8.08 14.41
N SER A 87 -11.86 9.05 13.51
CA SER A 87 -11.91 8.80 12.06
C SER A 87 -11.16 9.90 11.32
N VAL A 88 -10.71 9.59 10.10
CA VAL A 88 -10.07 10.54 9.19
C VAL A 88 -10.89 10.63 7.91
N THR A 89 -11.49 11.79 7.70
CA THR A 89 -12.31 12.15 6.54
C THR A 89 -11.47 12.53 5.32
N ASP A 90 -12.08 12.52 4.14
CA ASP A 90 -11.41 12.93 2.89
C ASP A 90 -11.03 14.41 2.94
N GLU A 91 -11.86 15.24 3.57
CA GLU A 91 -11.60 16.67 3.76
C GLU A 91 -10.38 16.89 4.66
N GLN A 92 -10.20 16.09 5.72
CA GLN A 92 -9.01 16.16 6.57
C GLN A 92 -7.74 15.74 5.83
N VAL A 93 -7.83 14.76 4.93
CA VAL A 93 -6.72 14.38 4.05
C VAL A 93 -6.35 15.54 3.12
N ASP A 94 -7.33 16.16 2.49
CA ASP A 94 -7.10 17.29 1.59
C ASP A 94 -6.51 18.49 2.32
N GLN A 95 -7.06 18.82 3.49
CA GLN A 95 -6.50 19.87 4.35
C GLN A 95 -5.06 19.59 4.78
N ALA A 96 -4.73 18.34 5.13
CA ALA A 96 -3.37 17.98 5.49
C ALA A 96 -2.39 18.19 4.33
N ILE A 97 -2.80 17.80 3.11
CA ILE A 97 -1.99 17.97 1.90
C ILE A 97 -1.78 19.46 1.59
N GLU A 98 -2.86 20.26 1.64
CA GLU A 98 -2.79 21.72 1.42
C GLU A 98 -1.92 22.43 2.45
N GLN A 99 -2.01 22.03 3.73
CA GLN A 99 -1.19 22.59 4.80
C GLN A 99 0.29 22.30 4.57
N ILE A 100 0.64 21.08 4.18
CA ILE A 100 2.03 20.70 3.88
C ILE A 100 2.55 21.51 2.69
N ALA A 101 1.77 21.59 1.61
CA ALA A 101 2.16 22.34 0.42
C ALA A 101 2.32 23.85 0.70
N THR A 102 1.46 24.43 1.53
CA THR A 102 1.59 25.83 1.97
C THR A 102 2.86 26.07 2.76
N GLN A 103 3.23 25.14 3.65
CA GLN A 103 4.45 25.23 4.47
C GLN A 103 5.73 25.12 3.63
N THR A 104 5.71 24.29 2.58
CA THR A 104 6.87 24.06 1.71
C THR A 104 6.92 25.02 0.52
N GLY A 105 5.87 25.82 0.32
CA GLY A 105 5.70 26.65 -0.88
C GLY A 105 5.47 25.85 -2.16
N ALA A 106 5.12 24.57 -2.04
CA ALA A 106 4.85 23.68 -3.16
C ALA A 106 3.43 23.87 -3.71
N GLN A 107 3.25 23.50 -4.97
CA GLN A 107 1.93 23.47 -5.61
C GLN A 107 1.34 22.07 -5.46
N VAL A 108 0.07 21.98 -5.03
CA VAL A 108 -0.62 20.69 -4.87
C VAL A 108 -1.02 20.16 -6.25
N PRO A 109 -0.49 19.01 -6.72
CA PRO A 109 -0.97 18.39 -7.94
C PRO A 109 -2.36 17.78 -7.71
N VAL A 110 -3.03 17.31 -8.78
CA VAL A 110 -4.23 16.48 -8.61
C VAL A 110 -3.83 15.21 -7.88
N ILE A 111 -4.39 15.00 -6.69
CA ILE A 111 -3.98 13.92 -5.79
C ILE A 111 -4.72 12.63 -6.15
N GLY A 112 -3.95 11.58 -6.44
CA GLY A 112 -4.46 10.24 -6.74
C GLY A 112 -4.92 9.49 -5.48
N ARG A 113 -5.72 8.43 -5.69
CA ARG A 113 -6.26 7.60 -4.59
C ARG A 113 -5.17 6.96 -3.72
N GLY A 114 -4.07 6.52 -4.31
CA GLY A 114 -2.94 5.92 -3.57
C GLY A 114 -2.28 6.92 -2.62
N THR A 115 -2.14 8.18 -3.05
CA THR A 115 -1.64 9.27 -2.22
C THR A 115 -2.60 9.59 -1.09
N ARG A 116 -3.90 9.74 -1.37
CA ARG A 116 -4.93 10.00 -0.34
C ARG A 116 -4.95 8.91 0.74
N ALA A 117 -4.96 7.65 0.33
CA ALA A 117 -4.91 6.51 1.24
C ALA A 117 -3.62 6.49 2.08
N THR A 118 -2.48 6.81 1.46
CA THR A 118 -1.19 6.91 2.18
C THR A 118 -1.22 8.02 3.23
N VAL A 119 -1.70 9.21 2.87
CA VAL A 119 -1.83 10.34 3.81
C VAL A 119 -2.83 10.00 4.92
N ARG A 120 -3.96 9.36 4.59
CA ARG A 120 -4.93 8.88 5.59
C ARG A 120 -4.28 7.95 6.59
N SER A 121 -3.54 6.94 6.14
CA SER A 121 -2.80 6.03 7.02
C SER A 121 -1.80 6.76 7.93
N LEU A 122 -1.12 7.80 7.44
CA LEU A 122 -0.20 8.59 8.24
C LEU A 122 -0.94 9.42 9.32
N LEU A 123 -2.09 10.01 8.98
CA LEU A 123 -2.92 10.76 9.92
C LEU A 123 -3.49 9.84 11.00
N LEU A 124 -4.02 8.67 10.61
CA LEU A 124 -4.52 7.66 11.54
C LEU A 124 -3.42 7.20 12.50
N ASN A 125 -2.23 6.87 12.00
CA ASN A 125 -1.10 6.49 12.85
C ASN A 125 -0.72 7.58 13.87
N GLN A 126 -0.71 8.85 13.45
CA GLN A 126 -0.41 9.96 14.36
C GLN A 126 -1.48 10.11 15.45
N GLN A 127 -2.76 10.09 15.07
CA GLN A 127 -3.87 10.21 16.02
C GLN A 127 -3.92 9.02 16.98
N LEU A 128 -3.74 7.79 16.48
CA LEU A 128 -3.70 6.58 17.31
C LEU A 128 -2.51 6.59 18.26
N SER A 129 -1.34 7.04 17.82
CA SER A 129 -0.17 7.22 18.69
C SER A 129 -0.45 8.24 19.79
N GLN A 130 -1.16 9.33 19.47
CA GLN A 130 -1.58 10.32 20.45
C GLN A 130 -2.57 9.74 21.47
N VAL A 131 -3.55 8.93 21.02
CA VAL A 131 -4.50 8.21 21.89
C VAL A 131 -3.76 7.28 22.84
N ALA A 132 -2.82 6.48 22.34
CA ALA A 132 -2.03 5.56 23.17
C ALA A 132 -1.21 6.29 24.25
N GLN A 133 -0.73 7.51 23.96
CA GLN A 133 0.00 8.33 24.93
C GLN A 133 -0.91 8.92 26.01
N VAL A 134 -2.09 9.43 25.66
CA VAL A 134 -3.02 10.08 26.62
C VAL A 134 -3.89 9.07 27.37
N ASN A 135 -4.17 7.92 26.76
CA ASN A 135 -4.96 6.84 27.34
C ASN A 135 -4.26 5.50 27.12
N PRO A 136 -3.25 5.17 27.95
CA PRO A 136 -2.57 3.87 27.88
C PRO A 136 -3.50 2.66 28.05
N GLY A 137 -4.65 2.85 28.71
CA GLY A 137 -5.67 1.80 28.88
C GLY A 137 -6.35 1.38 27.59
N ALA A 138 -6.36 2.25 26.56
CA ALA A 138 -6.93 1.93 25.25
C ALA A 138 -6.03 1.01 24.41
N VAL A 139 -4.74 0.87 24.74
CA VAL A 139 -3.76 0.15 23.91
C VAL A 139 -4.12 -1.33 23.73
N SER A 140 -4.67 -1.99 24.76
CA SER A 140 -5.12 -3.40 24.61
C SER A 140 -6.23 -3.53 23.59
N ALA A 141 -7.27 -2.69 23.70
CA ALA A 141 -8.40 -2.69 22.77
C ALA A 141 -7.98 -2.32 21.34
N MET A 142 -7.03 -1.38 21.21
CA MET A 142 -6.45 -1.02 19.92
C MET A 142 -5.68 -2.20 19.29
N ASN A 143 -4.87 -2.91 20.07
CA ASN A 143 -4.13 -4.08 19.60
C ASN A 143 -5.09 -5.22 19.21
N GLU A 144 -6.14 -5.46 19.99
CA GLU A 144 -7.17 -6.44 19.67
C GLU A 144 -7.91 -6.10 18.37
N ALA A 145 -8.30 -4.83 18.20
CA ALA A 145 -8.93 -4.36 16.96
C ALA A 145 -7.98 -4.51 15.76
N PHE A 146 -6.69 -4.22 15.93
CA PHE A 146 -5.68 -4.38 14.88
C PHE A 146 -5.54 -5.84 14.46
N GLU A 147 -5.41 -6.76 15.42
CA GLU A 147 -5.27 -8.19 15.11
C GLU A 147 -6.53 -8.78 14.47
N GLN A 148 -7.72 -8.39 14.93
CA GLN A 148 -8.99 -8.79 14.30
C GLN A 148 -9.10 -8.26 12.87
N ALA A 149 -8.77 -6.99 12.64
CA ALA A 149 -8.77 -6.39 11.32
C ALA A 149 -7.72 -7.04 10.40
N ARG A 150 -6.56 -7.40 10.95
CA ARG A 150 -5.52 -8.13 10.21
C ARG A 150 -5.98 -9.53 9.81
N ALA A 151 -6.65 -10.25 10.71
CA ALA A 151 -7.20 -11.57 10.41
C ALA A 151 -8.33 -11.51 9.35
N ALA A 152 -9.11 -10.43 9.33
CA ALA A 152 -10.16 -10.20 8.35
C ALA A 152 -9.63 -9.59 7.02
N ALA A 153 -8.44 -9.02 7.02
CA ALA A 153 -7.86 -8.37 5.86
C ALA A 153 -7.28 -9.41 4.89
N ASN A 154 -7.70 -9.36 3.63
CA ASN A 154 -7.01 -10.04 2.53
C ASN A 154 -5.96 -9.15 1.88
N ALA A 155 -5.24 -8.37 2.70
CA ALA A 155 -4.24 -7.43 2.20
C ALA A 155 -2.96 -8.18 1.78
N ARG A 156 -2.50 -7.97 0.55
CA ARG A 156 -1.33 -8.65 -0.03
C ARG A 156 -0.47 -7.66 -0.80
N ILE A 157 0.83 -7.65 -0.52
CA ILE A 157 1.80 -6.96 -1.37
C ILE A 157 2.32 -7.96 -2.41
N ASN A 158 2.49 -7.50 -3.65
CA ASN A 158 3.00 -8.35 -4.72
C ASN A 158 4.36 -8.98 -4.32
N PRO A 159 4.52 -10.31 -4.42
CA PRO A 159 5.72 -11.02 -3.94
C PRO A 159 7.06 -10.53 -4.53
N ARG A 160 7.05 -9.88 -5.70
CA ARG A 160 8.28 -9.30 -6.28
C ARG A 160 8.85 -8.13 -5.48
N PHE A 161 8.11 -7.61 -4.51
CA PHE A 161 8.49 -6.49 -3.67
C PHE A 161 8.81 -6.95 -2.26
N SER A 162 9.69 -6.21 -1.58
CA SER A 162 10.01 -6.44 -0.17
C SER A 162 8.73 -6.43 0.67
N GLN A 163 8.53 -7.50 1.42
CA GLN A 163 7.37 -7.65 2.27
C GLN A 163 7.64 -6.96 3.62
N PRO A 164 6.67 -6.23 4.17
CA PRO A 164 6.73 -5.78 5.55
C PRO A 164 6.72 -7.01 6.46
N THR A 165 7.55 -6.98 7.51
CA THR A 165 7.57 -8.06 8.48
C THR A 165 6.29 -8.04 9.29
N LEU A 166 5.69 -9.22 9.48
CA LEU A 166 4.53 -9.40 10.35
C LEU A 166 4.92 -8.92 11.76
N GLY A 167 4.27 -7.85 12.25
CA GLY A 167 4.51 -7.32 13.60
C GLY A 167 5.44 -6.09 13.70
N GLY A 168 5.80 -5.43 12.59
CA GLY A 168 6.32 -4.06 12.60
C GLY A 168 7.72 -3.82 13.19
N GLY A 169 8.43 -4.86 13.64
CA GLY A 169 9.72 -4.71 14.34
C GLY A 169 10.96 -5.26 13.62
N GLN A 170 10.82 -5.94 12.48
CA GLN A 170 11.96 -6.54 11.78
C GLN A 170 12.22 -5.91 10.41
N ALA A 171 13.45 -6.05 9.93
CA ALA A 171 13.86 -5.54 8.63
C ALA A 171 13.05 -6.21 7.50
N PRO A 172 12.62 -5.45 6.47
CA PRO A 172 11.84 -6.00 5.36
C PRO A 172 12.54 -7.19 4.71
N THR A 173 11.84 -8.30 4.48
CA THR A 173 12.40 -9.46 3.79
C THR A 173 11.90 -9.49 2.34
N MET A 174 12.82 -9.76 1.41
CA MET A 174 12.42 -10.19 0.06
C MET A 174 12.18 -11.71 0.12
N PRO A 175 11.04 -12.22 -0.38
CA PRO A 175 10.84 -13.65 -0.44
C PRO A 175 11.88 -14.27 -1.39
N LEU A 176 12.68 -15.19 -0.87
CA LEU A 176 13.64 -15.96 -1.66
C LEU A 176 12.85 -17.02 -2.46
N PHE A 177 13.27 -17.29 -3.69
CA PHE A 177 12.72 -18.41 -4.46
C PHE A 177 12.92 -19.72 -3.67
N GLY A 178 11.82 -20.31 -3.18
CA GLY A 178 11.84 -21.54 -2.38
C GLY A 178 11.05 -21.48 -1.06
N ASP A 179 10.67 -20.29 -0.58
CA ASP A 179 10.06 -20.10 0.75
C ASP A 179 8.53 -20.33 0.80
N ALA A 180 7.91 -20.69 -0.33
CA ALA A 180 6.46 -20.87 -0.46
C ALA A 180 5.93 -22.24 0.03
N VAL A 181 6.78 -23.09 0.62
CA VAL A 181 6.38 -24.43 1.09
C VAL A 181 6.94 -24.71 2.49
N SER A 182 6.53 -23.92 3.48
CA SER A 182 6.61 -24.30 4.90
C SER A 182 5.24 -24.17 5.56
N GLY A 183 4.20 -24.68 4.90
CA GLY A 183 2.91 -24.93 5.52
C GLY A 183 2.90 -26.32 6.16
N ALA A 184 2.71 -26.35 7.48
CA ALA A 184 2.44 -27.53 8.32
C ALA A 184 3.42 -28.72 8.21
N LYS A 185 4.47 -28.70 9.03
CA LYS A 185 5.08 -29.92 9.58
C LYS A 185 5.44 -29.69 11.06
N ASP A 186 4.43 -29.41 11.87
CA ASP A 186 4.51 -29.76 13.29
C ASP A 186 4.03 -31.19 13.44
N ASP A 187 4.96 -32.13 13.31
CA ASP A 187 4.87 -33.43 13.98
C ASP A 187 6.29 -33.86 14.40
N PRO A 188 6.77 -33.44 15.58
CA PRO A 188 8.11 -33.78 16.07
C PRO A 188 8.28 -35.25 16.49
N THR A 189 7.31 -36.12 16.20
CA THR A 189 7.33 -37.55 16.57
C THR A 189 7.61 -38.49 15.39
N ALA A 190 7.57 -38.03 14.15
CA ALA A 190 7.86 -38.87 12.98
C ALA A 190 9.36 -39.18 12.79
N ALA A 191 10.26 -38.46 13.46
CA ALA A 191 11.71 -38.69 13.39
C ALA A 191 12.26 -39.67 14.44
N LEU A 192 11.41 -40.16 15.37
CA LEU A 192 11.85 -40.96 16.53
C LEU A 192 11.54 -42.46 16.44
N LEU A 193 10.87 -42.93 15.39
CA LEU A 193 10.54 -44.35 15.21
C LEU A 193 10.75 -44.78 13.76
N GLY A 194 11.94 -45.26 13.43
CA GLY A 194 12.14 -45.97 12.17
C GLY A 194 13.58 -46.26 11.79
N GLY A 195 14.11 -47.39 12.26
CA GLY A 195 15.04 -48.18 11.44
C GLY A 195 16.43 -48.44 12.00
N SER A 196 16.52 -49.23 13.07
CA SER A 196 17.64 -50.15 13.28
C SER A 196 17.48 -51.36 12.35
N ALA A 197 18.49 -51.67 11.53
CA ALA A 197 19.03 -53.03 11.29
C ALA A 197 19.87 -53.10 10.01
N GLN A 198 21.14 -53.49 10.21
CA GLN A 198 22.10 -54.15 9.31
C GLN A 198 22.53 -53.47 8.00
#